data_AF-A0AAV5BIM8-F1
#
_entry.id   AF-A0AAV5BIM8-F1
#
_cell.length_a   1.000
_cell.length_b   1.000
_cell.length_c   1.000
_cell.angle_alpha   90.00
_cell.angle_beta   90.00
_cell.angle_gamma   90.00
#
_symmetry.space_group_name_H-M   'P 1'
#
loop_
_entity.id
_entity.type
_entity.pdbx_description
1 polymer ?
#
loop_
_entity_poly.entity_id
_entity_poly.type
_entity_poly.pdbx_seq_one_letter_code
_entity_poly.pdbx_strand_id
1 'polypeptide(L)'
;MKHCKGHPKYNFYKYMHRAFEGDFKKVVGISWYLWGLLVIFLLLNVHATDIITYLTHFCFLQLLLAVGSKMEHIITELALEVAEKHTAIEGDIVVAPSDELFWFNRPKLVLLLIHIILFQNAFEIAFFFWLLVTK
;
A
#
# COMPACT_ATOMS: atom_id res chain seq x y z
N MET A 1 21.23 15.47 14.39
CA MET A 1 20.93 14.98 13.03
C MET A 1 22.23 14.94 12.24
N LYS A 2 22.74 13.74 11.91
CA LYS A 2 24.02 13.59 11.19
C LYS A 2 23.82 14.01 9.74
N HIS A 3 24.44 15.12 9.36
CA HIS A 3 24.40 15.68 8.01
C HIS A 3 25.32 14.84 7.11
N CYS A 4 24.77 14.18 6.08
CA CYS A 4 25.57 13.48 5.07
C CYS A 4 26.44 14.49 4.30
N LYS A 5 27.76 14.32 4.33
CA LYS A 5 28.79 15.25 3.81
C LYS A 5 28.76 15.50 2.28
N GLY A 6 27.92 14.81 1.52
CA GLY A 6 27.94 14.84 0.04
C GLY A 6 26.95 15.78 -0.67
N HIS A 7 25.85 16.21 -0.03
CA HIS A 7 24.80 17.00 -0.71
C HIS A 7 24.16 18.07 0.21
N PRO A 8 24.71 19.30 0.27
CA PRO A 8 24.20 20.37 1.12
C PRO A 8 22.81 20.91 0.72
N LYS A 9 22.28 20.53 -0.45
CA LYS A 9 20.93 20.89 -0.93
C LYS A 9 19.90 19.77 -0.79
N TYR A 10 20.26 18.63 -0.21
CA TYR A 10 19.34 17.50 -0.13
C TYR A 10 18.25 17.75 0.91
N ASN A 11 17.00 17.74 0.46
CA ASN A 11 15.82 17.92 1.30
C ASN A 11 15.00 16.63 1.29
N PHE A 12 15.11 15.85 2.37
CA PHE A 12 14.37 14.59 2.56
C PHE A 12 12.86 14.76 2.41
N TYR A 13 12.29 15.86 2.92
CA TYR A 13 10.85 16.11 2.82
C TYR A 13 10.40 16.28 1.36
N LYS A 14 11.14 17.06 0.58
CA LYS A 14 10.85 17.26 -0.86
C LYS A 14 11.02 15.96 -1.66
N TYR A 15 12.00 15.15 -1.31
CA TYR A 15 12.19 13.83 -1.91
C TYR A 15 11.00 12.90 -1.61
N MET A 16 10.64 12.78 -0.33
CA MET A 16 9.55 11.91 0.12
C MET A 16 8.21 12.31 -0.51
N HIS A 17 7.90 13.61 -0.56
CA HIS A 17 6.69 14.10 -1.22
C HIS A 17 6.65 13.72 -2.71
N ARG A 18 7.74 13.91 -3.44
CA ARG A 18 7.80 13.61 -4.88
C ARG A 18 7.72 12.11 -5.17
N ALA A 19 8.38 11.29 -4.34
CA ALA A 19 8.31 9.84 -4.45
C ALA A 19 6.86 9.37 -4.22
N PHE A 20 6.24 9.84 -3.14
CA PHE A 20 4.85 9.55 -2.82
C PHE A 20 3.89 9.95 -3.95
N GLU A 21 4.04 11.15 -4.53
CA GLU A 21 3.19 11.61 -5.63
C GLU A 21 3.33 10.72 -6.88
N GLY A 22 4.55 10.25 -7.18
CA GLY A 22 4.80 9.31 -8.26
C GLY A 22 4.09 7.96 -8.05
N ASP A 23 4.17 7.42 -6.83
CA ASP A 23 3.50 6.18 -6.45
C ASP A 23 1.98 6.36 -6.45
N PHE A 24 1.48 7.47 -5.92
CA PHE A 24 0.05 7.80 -5.88
C PHE A 24 -0.54 7.90 -7.28
N LYS A 25 0.15 8.57 -8.22
CA LYS A 25 -0.30 8.64 -9.62
C LYS A 25 -0.45 7.27 -10.26
N LYS A 26 0.47 6.35 -9.93
CA LYS A 26 0.42 4.96 -10.43
C LYS A 26 -0.71 4.17 -9.77
N VAL A 27 -0.95 4.41 -8.49
CA VAL A 27 -1.92 3.68 -7.67
C VAL A 27 -3.37 4.13 -7.88
N VAL A 28 -3.59 5.43 -8.03
CA VAL A 28 -4.91 6.05 -8.22
C VAL A 28 -5.32 6.09 -9.69
N GLY A 29 -4.43 5.71 -10.61
CA GLY A 29 -4.78 5.49 -12.00
C GLY A 29 -5.92 4.47 -12.10
N ILE A 30 -7.06 4.89 -12.64
CA ILE A 30 -8.25 4.05 -12.79
C ILE A 30 -7.92 2.91 -13.78
N SER A 31 -7.54 1.76 -13.24
CA SER A 31 -7.26 0.55 -14.00
C SER A 31 -8.54 -0.21 -14.31
N TRP A 32 -8.58 -0.94 -15.42
CA TRP A 32 -9.77 -1.68 -15.87
C TRP A 32 -10.22 -2.75 -14.85
N TYR A 33 -9.29 -3.33 -14.08
CA TYR A 33 -9.63 -4.28 -13.03
C TYR A 33 -10.42 -3.63 -11.88
N LEU A 34 -10.13 -2.35 -11.55
CA LEU A 34 -10.85 -1.61 -10.51
C LEU A 34 -12.30 -1.34 -10.93
N TRP A 35 -12.53 -1.10 -12.22
CA TRP A 35 -13.88 -1.01 -12.79
C TRP A 35 -14.66 -2.32 -12.65
N GLY A 36 -14.02 -3.47 -12.92
CA GLY A 36 -14.65 -4.77 -12.70
C GLY A 36 -15.01 -4.99 -11.23
N LEU A 37 -14.09 -4.64 -10.32
CA LEU A 37 -14.31 -4.75 -8.88
C LEU A 37 -15.45 -3.84 -8.39
N LEU A 38 -15.52 -2.60 -8.90
CA LEU A 38 -16.63 -1.66 -8.63
C LEU A 38 -17.99 -2.27 -9.02
N VAL A 39 -18.09 -2.83 -10.22
CA VAL A 39 -19.35 -3.41 -10.72
C VAL A 39 -19.78 -4.61 -9.86
N ILE A 40 -18.84 -5.49 -9.51
CA ILE A 40 -19.11 -6.62 -8.61
C ILE A 40 -19.60 -6.12 -7.24
N PHE A 41 -18.95 -5.10 -6.69
CA PHE A 41 -19.29 -4.56 -5.38
C PHE A 41 -20.68 -3.90 -5.37
N LEU A 42 -21.05 -3.19 -6.43
CA LEU A 42 -22.38 -2.62 -6.60
C LEU A 42 -23.46 -3.71 -6.72
N LEU A 43 -23.19 -4.79 -7.48
CA LEU A 43 -24.11 -5.93 -7.61
C LEU A 43 -24.32 -6.64 -6.25
N LEU A 44 -23.27 -6.81 -5.47
CA LEU A 44 -23.35 -7.38 -4.13
C LEU A 44 -24.15 -6.48 -3.17
N ASN A 45 -23.98 -5.15 -3.23
CA ASN A 45 -24.73 -4.22 -2.39
C ASN A 45 -26.24 -4.23 -2.64
N VAL A 46 -26.68 -4.49 -3.88
CA VAL A 46 -28.12 -4.52 -4.22
C VAL A 46 -28.82 -5.76 -3.64
N HIS A 47 -28.10 -6.87 -3.46
CA HIS A 47 -28.69 -8.17 -3.10
C HIS A 47 -28.26 -8.72 -1.74
N ALA A 48 -27.40 -8.04 -0.98
CA ALA A 48 -26.87 -8.58 0.28
C ALA A 48 -27.81 -8.32 1.47
N THR A 49 -28.17 -9.39 2.17
CA THR A 49 -28.66 -9.32 3.57
C THR A 49 -27.58 -8.66 4.44
N ASP A 50 -27.98 -7.90 5.47
CA ASP A 50 -27.08 -7.22 6.40
C ASP A 50 -25.88 -8.08 6.85
N ILE A 51 -26.11 -9.38 7.12
CA ILE A 51 -25.09 -10.36 7.54
C ILE A 51 -23.98 -10.55 6.49
N ILE A 52 -24.33 -10.64 5.20
CA ILE A 52 -23.36 -10.84 4.11
C ILE A 52 -22.50 -9.58 3.94
N THR A 53 -23.10 -8.40 4.11
CA THR A 53 -22.41 -7.10 4.06
C THR A 53 -21.40 -6.94 5.20
N TYR A 54 -21.79 -7.28 6.44
CA TYR A 54 -20.88 -7.23 7.59
C TYR A 54 -19.75 -8.26 7.49
N LEU A 55 -20.05 -9.49 7.04
CA LEU A 55 -19.05 -10.53 6.84
C LEU A 55 -18.01 -10.11 5.78
N THR A 56 -18.48 -9.53 4.68
CA THR A 56 -17.61 -9.05 3.60
C THR A 56 -16.67 -7.95 4.11
N HIS A 57 -17.18 -6.94 4.85
CA HIS A 57 -16.34 -5.89 5.45
C HIS A 57 -15.30 -6.46 6.41
N PHE A 58 -15.69 -7.43 7.26
CA PHE A 58 -14.75 -8.07 8.18
C PHE A 58 -13.61 -8.81 7.46
N CYS A 59 -13.92 -9.52 6.37
CA CYS A 59 -12.90 -10.17 5.53
C CYS A 59 -11.93 -9.15 4.90
N PHE A 60 -12.43 -8.01 4.41
CA PHE A 60 -11.58 -6.93 3.88
C PHE A 60 -10.67 -6.32 4.96
N LEU A 61 -11.18 -6.14 6.18
CA LEU A 61 -10.39 -5.65 7.30
C LEU A 61 -9.25 -6.61 7.67
N GLN A 62 -9.53 -7.92 7.69
CA GLN A 62 -8.51 -8.95 7.92
C GLN A 62 -7.45 -8.96 6.80
N LEU A 63 -7.87 -8.81 5.55
CA LEU A 63 -6.96 -8.71 4.41
C LEU A 63 -6.05 -7.48 4.53
N LEU A 64 -6.61 -6.32 4.90
CA LEU A 64 -5.86 -5.09 5.17
C LEU A 64 -4.78 -5.33 6.24
N LEU A 65 -5.16 -5.94 7.37
CA LEU A 65 -4.23 -6.21 8.47
C LEU A 65 -3.13 -7.20 8.07
N ALA A 66 -3.49 -8.26 7.35
CA ALA A 66 -2.54 -9.27 6.88
C ALA A 66 -1.52 -8.67 5.89
N VAL A 67 -1.98 -7.82 4.97
CA VAL A 67 -1.12 -7.15 4.00
C VAL A 67 -0.24 -6.09 4.69
N GLY A 68 -0.81 -5.30 5.60
CA GLY A 68 -0.09 -4.28 6.38
C GLY A 68 1.03 -4.87 7.23
N SER A 69 0.71 -5.90 8.04
CA SER A 69 1.70 -6.60 8.88
C SER A 69 2.80 -7.27 8.05
N LYS A 70 2.46 -7.87 6.91
CA LYS A 70 3.45 -8.43 5.99
C LYS A 70 4.38 -7.36 5.42
N MET A 71 3.87 -6.18 5.05
CA MET A 71 4.72 -5.09 4.59
C MET A 71 5.61 -4.54 5.70
N GLU A 72 5.08 -4.36 6.91
CA GLU A 72 5.87 -3.91 8.07
C GLU A 72 7.03 -4.87 8.36
N HIS A 73 6.76 -6.18 8.32
CA HIS A 73 7.79 -7.19 8.46
C HIS A 73 8.87 -7.08 7.38
N ILE A 74 8.47 -6.89 6.11
CA ILE A 74 9.41 -6.74 5.00
C ILE A 74 10.29 -5.48 5.17
N ILE A 75 9.70 -4.36 5.57
CA ILE A 75 10.43 -3.10 5.80
C ILE A 75 11.43 -3.27 6.95
N THR A 76 11.03 -3.97 8.02
CA THR A 76 11.87 -4.18 9.20
C THR A 76 13.08 -5.05 8.86
N GLU A 77 12.88 -6.15 8.15
CA GLU A 77 13.97 -7.01 7.68
C GLU A 77 14.91 -6.28 6.71
N LEU A 78 14.37 -5.52 5.75
CA LEU A 78 15.18 -4.74 4.83
C LEU A 78 15.99 -3.66 5.57
N ALA A 79 15.41 -3.04 6.60
CA ALA A 79 16.11 -2.09 7.45
C ALA A 79 17.24 -2.73 8.25
N LEU A 80 17.04 -3.96 8.76
CA LEU A 80 18.07 -4.74 9.45
C LEU A 80 19.22 -5.11 8.50
N GLU A 81 18.92 -5.62 7.31
CA GLU A 81 19.93 -5.97 6.30
C GLU A 81 20.78 -4.75 5.90
N VAL A 82 20.13 -3.58 5.73
CA VAL A 82 20.83 -2.32 5.43
C VAL A 82 21.71 -1.88 6.61
N ALA A 83 21.24 -2.03 7.85
CA ALA A 83 22.00 -1.67 9.04
C ALA A 83 23.23 -2.56 9.24
N GLU A 84 23.12 -3.86 9.05
CA GLU A 84 24.24 -4.80 9.12
C GLU A 84 25.27 -4.54 8.03
N LYS A 85 24.83 -4.34 6.77
CA LYS A 85 25.74 -4.03 5.65
C LYS A 85 26.45 -2.68 5.81
N HIS A 86 25.80 -1.67 6.41
CA HIS A 86 26.42 -0.38 6.74
C HIS A 86 27.56 -0.50 7.77
N THR A 87 27.58 -1.56 8.60
CA THR A 87 28.66 -1.78 9.56
C THR A 87 29.88 -2.52 8.98
N ALA A 88 29.73 -3.20 7.84
CA ALA A 88 30.75 -4.09 7.31
C ALA A 88 31.59 -3.53 6.14
N ILE A 89 31.08 -2.56 5.34
CA ILE A 89 31.78 -2.07 4.13
C ILE A 89 31.52 -0.57 3.89
N GLU A 90 32.59 0.24 3.85
CA GLU A 90 32.59 1.70 3.58
C GLU A 90 32.57 2.03 2.06
N GLY A 91 31.86 1.24 1.25
CA GLY A 91 31.80 1.34 -0.22
C GLY A 91 30.39 1.59 -0.75
N ASP A 92 30.29 2.10 -1.99
CA ASP A 92 29.03 2.56 -2.63
C ASP A 92 27.93 1.48 -2.56
N ILE A 93 26.88 1.78 -1.80
CA ILE A 93 25.88 0.79 -1.39
C ILE A 93 24.81 0.74 -2.46
N VAL A 94 24.95 -0.22 -3.40
CA VAL A 94 23.84 -0.61 -4.27
C VAL A 94 22.84 -1.36 -3.41
N VAL A 95 21.85 -0.63 -2.88
CA VAL A 95 20.69 -1.21 -2.19
C VAL A 95 19.88 -1.98 -3.23
N ALA A 96 20.21 -3.25 -3.43
CA ALA A 96 19.37 -4.17 -4.16
C ALA A 96 18.25 -4.60 -3.21
N PRO A 97 16.99 -4.18 -3.41
CA PRO A 97 15.88 -4.71 -2.61
C PRO A 97 15.82 -6.22 -2.88
N SER A 98 15.96 -7.04 -1.83
CA SER A 98 15.80 -8.49 -1.98
C SER A 98 14.33 -8.80 -2.25
N ASP A 99 14.02 -9.19 -3.48
CA ASP A 99 12.67 -9.56 -3.90
C ASP A 99 12.16 -10.85 -3.21
N GLU A 100 13.03 -11.60 -2.53
CA GLU A 100 12.73 -12.88 -1.86
C GLU A 100 11.81 -12.74 -0.64
N LEU A 101 11.74 -11.54 -0.07
CA LEU A 101 10.91 -11.25 1.09
C LEU A 101 9.44 -10.98 0.73
N PHE A 102 9.17 -10.68 -0.54
CA PHE A 102 7.83 -10.40 -1.03
C PHE A 102 7.01 -11.67 -1.19
N TRP A 103 5.67 -11.55 -1.05
CA TRP A 103 4.76 -12.66 -1.34
C TRP A 103 5.05 -13.25 -2.73
N PHE A 104 5.38 -14.54 -2.76
CA PHE A 104 5.70 -15.32 -3.96
C PHE A 104 6.91 -14.81 -4.77
N ASN A 105 7.82 -14.04 -4.17
CA ASN A 105 8.90 -13.32 -4.88
C ASN A 105 8.35 -12.38 -5.97
N ARG A 106 7.12 -11.88 -5.80
CA ARG A 106 6.42 -11.02 -6.76
C ARG A 106 5.96 -9.73 -6.09
N PRO A 107 6.78 -8.66 -6.07
CA PRO A 107 6.40 -7.36 -5.50
C PRO A 107 5.15 -6.75 -6.16
N LYS A 108 4.84 -7.15 -7.40
CA LYS A 108 3.62 -6.75 -8.11
C LYS A 108 2.32 -7.17 -7.41
N LEU A 109 2.33 -8.28 -6.67
CA LEU A 109 1.14 -8.74 -5.93
C LEU A 109 0.82 -7.79 -4.77
N VAL A 110 1.84 -7.37 -4.03
CA VAL A 110 1.72 -6.40 -2.94
C VAL A 110 1.17 -5.08 -3.46
N LEU A 111 1.68 -4.60 -4.60
CA LEU A 111 1.15 -3.41 -5.25
C LEU A 111 -0.33 -3.57 -5.64
N LEU A 112 -0.72 -4.72 -6.20
CA LEU A 112 -2.12 -5.01 -6.56
C LEU A 112 -3.04 -5.05 -5.34
N LEU A 113 -2.58 -5.63 -4.22
CA LEU A 113 -3.33 -5.65 -2.96
C LEU A 113 -3.52 -4.24 -2.39
N ILE A 114 -2.47 -3.40 -2.43
CA ILE A 114 -2.57 -1.98 -2.04
C ILE A 114 -3.65 -1.26 -2.87
N HIS A 115 -3.67 -1.48 -4.20
CA HIS A 115 -4.67 -0.86 -5.06
C HIS A 115 -6.10 -1.28 -4.69
N ILE A 116 -6.33 -2.58 -4.45
CA ILE A 116 -7.65 -3.11 -4.06
C ILE A 116 -8.08 -2.51 -2.71
N ILE A 117 -7.17 -2.48 -1.74
CA ILE A 117 -7.41 -1.94 -0.40
C ILE A 117 -7.75 -0.45 -0.46
N LEU A 118 -6.97 0.34 -1.19
CA LEU A 118 -7.20 1.78 -1.33
C LEU A 118 -8.54 2.08 -1.99
N PHE A 119 -8.87 1.32 -3.04
CA PHE A 119 -10.15 1.44 -3.72
C PHE A 119 -11.32 1.11 -2.79
N GLN A 120 -11.22 0.00 -2.04
CA GLN A 120 -12.24 -0.42 -1.07
C GLN A 120 -12.46 0.65 0.00
N ASN A 121 -11.37 1.15 0.62
CA ASN A 121 -11.45 2.21 1.63
C ASN A 121 -12.07 3.49 1.08
N ALA A 122 -11.68 3.92 -0.13
CA ALA A 122 -12.23 5.12 -0.75
C ALA A 122 -13.73 4.96 -1.09
N PHE A 123 -14.12 3.79 -1.60
CA PHE A 123 -15.51 3.48 -1.89
C PHE A 123 -16.37 3.47 -0.62
N GLU A 124 -15.91 2.83 0.46
CA GLU A 124 -16.60 2.77 1.74
C GLU A 124 -16.81 4.17 2.34
N ILE A 125 -15.77 5.01 2.31
CA ILE A 125 -15.86 6.41 2.75
C ILE A 125 -16.88 7.18 1.89
N ALA A 126 -16.83 7.03 0.56
CA ALA A 126 -17.77 7.69 -0.34
C ALA A 126 -19.22 7.26 -0.07
N PHE A 127 -19.43 5.95 0.18
CA PHE A 127 -20.73 5.40 0.53
C PHE A 127 -21.21 5.87 1.91
N PHE A 128 -20.31 5.98 2.88
CA PHE A 128 -20.60 6.55 4.20
C PHE A 128 -21.10 8.00 4.09
N PHE A 129 -20.41 8.84 3.31
CA PHE A 129 -20.86 10.22 3.06
C PHE A 129 -22.19 10.26 2.31
N TRP A 130 -22.39 9.39 1.32
CA TRP A 130 -23.67 9.28 0.62
C TRP A 130 -24.80 8.98 1.61
N LEU A 131 -24.67 7.93 2.44
CA LEU A 131 -25.65 7.59 3.47
C LEU A 131 -25.89 8.72 4.48
N LEU A 132 -24.84 9.46 4.86
CA LEU A 132 -24.96 10.59 5.79
C LEU A 132 -25.75 11.75 5.17
N VAL A 133 -25.61 11.99 3.88
CA VAL A 133 -26.33 13.07 3.16
C VAL A 133 -27.77 12.67 2.81
N THR A 134 -28.02 11.38 2.57
CA THR A 134 -29.38 10.90 2.21
C THR A 134 -30.27 10.59 3.42
N LYS A 135 -29.71 10.57 4.63
CA LYS A 135 -30.44 10.46 5.90
C LYS A 135 -30.57 11.84 6.55
#